data_AF-A0A959F6T6-F1
#
_entry.id   AF-A0A959F6T6-F1
#
_cell.length_a   1.000
_cell.length_b   1.000
_cell.length_c   1.000
_cell.angle_alpha   90.00
_cell.angle_beta   90.00
_cell.angle_gamma   90.00
#
_symmetry.space_group_name_H-M   'P 1'
#
loop_
_entity.id
_entity.type
_entity.pdbx_description
1 polymer ?
#
loop_
_entity_poly.entity_id
_entity_poly.type
_entity_poly.pdbx_seq_one_letter_code
_entity_poly.pdbx_strand_id
1 'polypeptide(L)'
;MTQPSRLMFIAWNWHTIANTLNEVVQLNPHPMGIQEWKDKAFDELDVVVKKSDDKIVPDADRSKVIRINVADKNGFGMLPHILEIVTAYQNPGQKSFLFLHRSDGFRSKEVKTALQNMHVDKCFLFSDGRDFIYYPVQQIGLLSGAARRFFYQPAENGQSEVRVADERKKIVFQPHFDRVWHYYEHEFQTKIIEIRTDLLYFLWTKTFPGDQIWSAQQFQDLFQADRNETEKIRMLYLRIKNLLDKRFKLTQDEKGKLIAWEEKQQKSFVFDDCRENMTRLKGVRSKYEILHDKMMHLFFDAKSSYAEQKTVNEHLRDLQIDFDNLLLAVEESHVQ
;
A
#
# COMPACT_ATOMS: atom_id res chain seq x y z
N MET A 1 -7.08 -2.93 -29.39
CA MET A 1 -7.69 -1.86 -28.54
C MET A 1 -6.96 -1.87 -27.21
N THR A 2 -6.35 -0.76 -26.80
CA THR A 2 -5.71 -0.65 -25.48
C THR A 2 -6.80 -0.57 -24.41
N GLN A 3 -6.71 -1.42 -23.38
CA GLN A 3 -7.60 -1.30 -22.23
C GLN A 3 -7.27 0.00 -21.49
N PRO A 4 -8.27 0.75 -21.02
CA PRO A 4 -7.99 1.97 -20.28
C PRO A 4 -7.38 1.60 -18.93
N SER A 5 -6.33 2.33 -18.60
CA SER A 5 -5.58 2.16 -17.38
C SER A 5 -6.39 2.67 -16.19
N ARG A 6 -6.29 1.94 -15.08
CA ARG A 6 -7.01 2.13 -13.83
C ARG A 6 -6.10 2.77 -12.82
N LEU A 7 -6.53 3.93 -12.36
CA LEU A 7 -5.82 4.67 -11.33
C LEU A 7 -6.83 5.40 -10.46
N MET A 8 -6.51 5.49 -9.17
CA MET A 8 -7.30 6.28 -8.23
C MET A 8 -6.36 7.20 -7.47
N PHE A 9 -6.69 8.48 -7.43
CA PHE A 9 -6.02 9.45 -6.60
C PHE A 9 -7.00 9.89 -5.52
N ILE A 10 -6.55 9.84 -4.28
CA ILE A 10 -7.30 10.28 -3.13
C ILE A 10 -6.57 11.47 -2.54
N ALA A 11 -7.28 12.58 -2.39
CA ALA A 11 -6.84 13.71 -1.58
C ALA A 11 -7.76 13.81 -0.36
N TRP A 12 -7.20 13.60 0.83
CA TRP A 12 -7.92 13.55 2.10
C TRP A 12 -7.36 14.56 3.10
N ASN A 13 -8.21 15.39 3.66
CA ASN A 13 -7.78 16.32 4.68
C ASN A 13 -8.03 15.72 6.07
N TRP A 14 -6.97 15.55 6.85
CA TRP A 14 -7.10 15.16 8.26
C TRP A 14 -7.24 16.40 9.11
N HIS A 15 -8.46 16.89 9.27
CA HIS A 15 -8.80 17.62 10.47
C HIS A 15 -9.75 16.80 11.32
N THR A 16 -9.35 16.60 12.57
CA THR A 16 -10.24 16.27 13.68
C THR A 16 -11.52 17.06 13.52
N ILE A 17 -12.66 16.41 13.72
CA ILE A 17 -13.98 17.03 13.92
C ILE A 17 -13.88 17.99 15.13
N ALA A 18 -13.27 19.15 14.93
CA ALA A 18 -12.97 20.14 15.95
C ALA A 18 -12.60 21.45 15.25
N ASN A 19 -13.63 22.24 14.96
CA ASN A 19 -13.60 23.70 14.92
C ASN A 19 -12.65 24.38 13.90
N THR A 20 -12.97 24.28 12.62
CA THR A 20 -12.60 25.35 11.66
C THR A 20 -13.69 25.54 10.60
N LEU A 21 -14.89 25.89 11.05
CA LEU A 21 -15.78 26.71 10.21
C LEU A 21 -15.14 28.10 10.15
N ASN A 22 -14.41 28.43 9.06
CA ASN A 22 -14.41 29.75 8.40
C ASN A 22 -13.23 30.06 7.46
N GLU A 23 -12.27 29.16 7.22
CA GLU A 23 -11.27 29.43 6.16
C GLU A 23 -11.71 28.85 4.82
N VAL A 24 -12.20 29.73 3.95
CA VAL A 24 -12.38 29.41 2.52
C VAL A 24 -10.99 29.24 1.93
N VAL A 25 -10.47 28.02 1.93
CA VAL A 25 -9.32 27.65 1.10
C VAL A 25 -9.73 27.92 -0.35
N GLN A 26 -9.13 28.94 -0.96
CA GLN A 26 -9.24 29.16 -2.39
C GLN A 26 -8.49 28.02 -3.07
N LEU A 27 -9.23 27.12 -3.72
CA LEU A 27 -8.65 26.15 -4.63
C LEU A 27 -7.88 26.94 -5.70
N ASN A 28 -6.63 26.56 -5.95
CA ASN A 28 -5.89 27.14 -7.07
C ASN A 28 -6.72 26.94 -8.35
N PRO A 29 -6.95 28.00 -9.15
CA PRO A 29 -7.67 27.86 -10.40
C PRO A 29 -6.98 26.80 -11.25
N HIS A 30 -7.76 25.81 -11.71
CA HIS A 30 -7.24 24.71 -12.51
C HIS A 30 -6.49 25.27 -13.72
N PRO A 31 -5.31 24.73 -14.08
CA PRO A 31 -4.70 25.01 -15.36
C PRO A 31 -5.75 24.75 -16.45
N MET A 32 -5.92 25.68 -17.39
CA MET A 32 -6.99 25.64 -18.40
C MET A 32 -7.12 24.29 -19.16
N GLY A 33 -6.10 23.42 -19.14
CA GLY A 33 -6.14 22.09 -19.75
C GLY A 33 -6.93 20.99 -19.00
N ILE A 34 -7.12 21.07 -17.68
CA ILE A 34 -7.77 19.97 -16.92
C ILE A 34 -9.28 19.91 -17.18
N GLN A 35 -9.92 21.06 -17.38
CA GLN A 35 -11.37 21.15 -17.56
C GLN A 35 -11.84 20.47 -18.87
N GLU A 36 -11.02 20.49 -19.91
CA GLU A 36 -11.32 19.84 -21.20
C GLU A 36 -11.28 18.30 -21.11
N TRP A 37 -10.59 17.77 -20.09
CA TRP A 37 -10.35 16.35 -19.90
C TRP A 37 -11.25 15.73 -18.84
N LYS A 38 -11.75 16.52 -17.88
CA LYS A 38 -12.54 16.06 -16.73
C LYS A 38 -13.56 14.99 -17.12
N ASP A 39 -14.57 15.33 -17.90
CA ASP A 39 -15.64 14.38 -18.23
C ASP A 39 -15.24 13.25 -19.22
N LYS A 40 -14.03 13.30 -19.79
CA LYS A 40 -13.53 12.32 -20.77
C LYS A 40 -12.50 11.36 -20.19
N ALA A 41 -11.76 11.78 -19.16
CA ALA A 41 -10.53 11.14 -18.71
C ALA A 41 -10.57 10.77 -17.22
N PHE A 42 -11.32 11.49 -16.38
CA PHE A 42 -11.37 11.20 -14.95
C PHE A 42 -12.66 11.65 -14.26
N ASP A 43 -13.15 10.85 -13.32
CA ASP A 43 -14.26 11.27 -12.45
C ASP A 43 -13.72 11.96 -11.20
N GLU A 44 -14.26 13.14 -10.90
CA GLU A 44 -14.14 13.75 -9.58
C GLU A 44 -15.37 13.41 -8.75
N LEU A 45 -15.16 12.97 -7.51
CA LEU A 45 -16.22 12.75 -6.54
C LEU A 45 -15.94 13.47 -5.22
N ASP A 46 -16.97 14.14 -4.71
CA ASP A 46 -17.00 14.76 -3.39
C ASP A 46 -17.20 13.71 -2.31
N VAL A 47 -16.45 13.81 -1.21
CA VAL A 47 -16.74 12.98 -0.04
C VAL A 47 -17.77 13.69 0.84
N VAL A 48 -18.78 12.94 1.28
CA VAL A 48 -19.92 13.47 2.02
C VAL A 48 -20.25 12.65 3.25
N VAL A 49 -20.75 13.33 4.28
CA VAL A 49 -21.29 12.71 5.49
C VAL A 49 -22.80 12.55 5.32
N LYS A 50 -23.30 11.33 5.52
CA LYS A 50 -24.74 11.09 5.68
C LYS A 50 -25.11 11.31 7.14
N LYS A 51 -25.90 12.35 7.44
CA LYS A 51 -26.45 12.56 8.79
C LYS A 51 -27.69 11.68 9.01
N SER A 52 -28.06 11.48 10.28
CA SER A 52 -29.21 10.68 10.75
C SER A 52 -30.53 10.99 10.04
N ASP A 53 -30.69 12.22 9.55
CA ASP A 53 -31.94 12.72 8.95
C ASP A 53 -31.93 12.62 7.41
N ASP A 54 -31.14 11.70 6.83
CA ASP A 54 -30.88 11.57 5.39
C ASP A 54 -30.30 12.82 4.69
N LYS A 55 -29.97 13.88 5.45
CA LYS A 55 -29.29 15.06 4.93
C LYS A 55 -27.83 14.72 4.59
N ILE A 56 -27.51 14.86 3.31
CA ILE A 56 -26.15 14.76 2.78
C ILE A 56 -25.51 16.14 2.91
N VAL A 57 -24.44 16.22 3.69
CA VAL A 57 -23.67 17.47 3.84
C VAL A 57 -22.28 17.21 3.26
N PRO A 58 -21.75 18.13 2.43
CA PRO A 58 -20.35 18.07 2.03
C PRO A 58 -19.45 17.90 3.25
N ASP A 59 -18.42 17.08 3.13
CA ASP A 59 -17.35 17.06 4.12
C ASP A 59 -16.76 18.48 4.24
N ALA A 60 -16.61 18.95 5.47
CA ALA A 60 -16.21 20.33 5.77
C ALA A 60 -14.83 20.65 5.15
N ASP A 61 -14.00 19.63 4.98
CA ASP A 61 -12.62 19.75 4.54
C ASP A 61 -12.40 19.44 3.05
N ARG A 62 -13.48 19.32 2.26
CA ARG A 62 -13.47 19.18 0.79
C ARG A 62 -12.62 18.01 0.27
N SER A 63 -12.63 16.89 0.98
CA SER A 63 -11.95 15.67 0.54
C SER A 63 -12.47 15.18 -0.82
N LYS A 64 -11.55 14.69 -1.67
CA LYS A 64 -11.85 14.29 -3.05
C LYS A 64 -11.35 12.89 -3.34
N VAL A 65 -12.17 12.15 -4.10
CA VAL A 65 -11.76 10.91 -4.76
C VAL A 65 -11.75 11.15 -6.26
N ILE A 66 -10.59 11.02 -6.88
CA ILE A 66 -10.40 11.17 -8.33
C ILE A 66 -10.14 9.79 -8.93
N ARG A 67 -11.02 9.33 -9.81
CA ARG A 67 -10.80 8.09 -10.58
C ARG A 67 -10.34 8.44 -11.97
N ILE A 68 -9.16 7.98 -12.36
CA ILE A 68 -8.59 8.25 -13.67
C ILE A 68 -8.77 7.00 -14.54
N ASN A 69 -9.41 7.16 -15.70
CA ASN A 69 -9.74 6.08 -16.62
C ASN A 69 -9.32 6.49 -18.04
N VAL A 70 -8.01 6.57 -18.25
CA VAL A 70 -7.43 7.01 -19.53
C VAL A 70 -6.94 5.80 -20.30
N ALA A 71 -7.44 5.63 -21.54
CA ALA A 71 -6.81 4.74 -22.50
C ALA A 71 -5.60 5.46 -23.08
N ASP A 72 -4.39 4.94 -22.82
CA ASP A 72 -3.20 5.38 -23.53
C ASP A 72 -3.32 4.91 -25.00
N LYS A 73 -3.96 5.76 -25.81
CA LYS A 73 -4.15 5.51 -27.25
C LYS A 73 -2.95 5.97 -28.06
N ASN A 74 -2.10 6.84 -27.50
CA ASN A 74 -1.11 7.60 -28.24
C ASN A 74 0.34 7.35 -27.78
N GLY A 75 0.57 6.54 -26.75
CA GLY A 75 1.91 6.12 -26.32
C GLY A 75 2.70 7.21 -25.58
N PHE A 76 2.05 8.30 -25.15
CA PHE A 76 2.71 9.39 -24.42
C PHE A 76 2.99 9.05 -22.95
N GLY A 77 2.48 7.93 -22.45
CA GLY A 77 2.58 7.51 -21.06
C GLY A 77 1.65 8.33 -20.16
N MET A 78 1.05 7.68 -19.17
CA MET A 78 0.03 8.33 -18.34
C MET A 78 0.56 9.22 -17.23
N LEU A 79 1.83 9.08 -16.87
CA LEU A 79 2.42 9.75 -15.70
C LEU A 79 2.35 11.29 -15.74
N PRO A 80 2.58 11.98 -16.88
CA PRO A 80 2.44 13.42 -16.94
C PRO A 80 1.01 13.89 -16.62
N HIS A 81 -0.01 13.21 -17.13
CA HIS A 81 -1.41 13.54 -16.84
C HIS A 81 -1.80 13.27 -15.39
N ILE A 82 -1.26 12.19 -14.80
CA ILE A 82 -1.45 11.89 -13.38
C ILE A 82 -0.82 13.01 -12.54
N LEU A 83 0.38 13.47 -12.89
CA LEU A 83 1.05 14.58 -12.21
C LEU A 83 0.23 15.87 -12.27
N GLU A 84 -0.33 16.22 -13.42
CA GLU A 84 -1.20 17.39 -13.57
C GLU A 84 -2.43 17.31 -12.65
N ILE A 85 -3.08 16.15 -12.59
CA ILE A 85 -4.24 15.93 -11.73
C ILE A 85 -3.84 16.00 -10.25
N VAL A 86 -2.78 15.29 -9.84
CA VAL A 86 -2.30 15.34 -8.45
C VAL A 86 -2.01 16.79 -8.04
N THR A 87 -1.27 17.53 -8.88
CA THR A 87 -0.92 18.94 -8.62
C THR A 87 -2.15 19.83 -8.48
N ALA A 88 -3.21 19.56 -9.24
CA ALA A 88 -4.43 20.37 -9.22
C ALA A 88 -5.34 20.12 -8.02
N TYR A 89 -5.26 18.93 -7.40
CA TYR A 89 -6.12 18.55 -6.27
C TYR A 89 -5.38 18.48 -4.93
N GLN A 90 -4.05 18.52 -4.93
CA GLN A 90 -3.26 18.54 -3.71
C GLN A 90 -3.27 19.93 -3.08
N ASN A 91 -3.64 20.00 -1.80
CA ASN A 91 -3.57 21.23 -1.00
C ASN A 91 -2.53 21.08 0.13
N PRO A 92 -1.90 22.19 0.58
CA PRO A 92 -1.06 22.16 1.77
C PRO A 92 -1.81 21.60 3.00
N GLY A 93 -1.18 20.68 3.74
CA GLY A 93 -1.77 20.02 4.91
C GLY A 93 -2.68 18.82 4.60
N GLN A 94 -2.97 18.55 3.33
CA GLN A 94 -3.80 17.43 2.91
C GLN A 94 -2.94 16.17 2.68
N LYS A 95 -3.33 15.04 3.28
CA LYS A 95 -2.74 13.74 2.95
C LYS A 95 -3.28 13.26 1.61
N SER A 96 -2.42 12.67 0.80
CA SER A 96 -2.72 12.30 -0.57
C SER A 96 -2.16 10.92 -0.90
N PHE A 97 -3.05 10.01 -1.31
CA PHE A 97 -2.70 8.64 -1.67
C PHE A 97 -2.95 8.40 -3.15
N LEU A 98 -1.95 7.82 -3.82
CA LEU A 98 -2.05 7.42 -5.22
C LEU A 98 -2.13 5.89 -5.33
N PHE A 99 -3.10 5.38 -6.06
CA PHE A 99 -3.33 3.95 -6.27
C PHE A 99 -3.13 3.62 -7.73
N LEU A 100 -2.10 2.81 -8.01
CA LEU A 100 -1.72 2.38 -9.35
C LEU A 100 -2.10 0.91 -9.55
N HIS A 101 -2.91 0.60 -10.57
CA HIS A 101 -3.36 -0.78 -10.76
C HIS A 101 -2.34 -1.62 -11.54
N ARG A 102 -1.88 -2.74 -10.97
CA ARG A 102 -0.87 -3.65 -11.57
C ARG A 102 -1.26 -4.18 -12.95
N SER A 103 -2.56 -4.40 -13.11
CA SER A 103 -3.39 -4.27 -14.33
C SER A 103 -2.66 -3.75 -15.56
N ASP A 104 -2.23 -2.52 -15.39
CA ASP A 104 -1.99 -1.60 -16.49
C ASP A 104 -0.49 -1.35 -16.65
N GLY A 105 0.31 -2.30 -16.16
CA GLY A 105 1.77 -2.30 -16.30
C GLY A 105 2.51 -1.53 -15.22
N PHE A 106 1.83 -0.90 -14.26
CA PHE A 106 2.47 -0.18 -13.16
C PHE A 106 3.28 -1.12 -12.24
N ARG A 107 4.50 -0.72 -11.90
CA ARG A 107 5.46 -1.45 -11.04
C ARG A 107 6.20 -0.47 -10.11
N SER A 108 7.15 -1.00 -9.33
CA SER A 108 8.05 -0.26 -8.42
C SER A 108 8.62 1.03 -9.04
N LYS A 109 8.97 1.00 -10.33
CA LYS A 109 9.53 2.16 -11.03
C LYS A 109 8.54 3.32 -11.07
N GLU A 110 7.28 3.06 -11.39
CA GLU A 110 6.25 4.09 -11.48
C GLU A 110 5.85 4.63 -10.11
N VAL A 111 5.85 3.77 -9.07
CA VAL A 111 5.69 4.20 -7.66
C VAL A 111 6.78 5.18 -7.28
N LYS A 112 8.05 4.84 -7.56
CA LYS A 112 9.18 5.71 -7.31
C LYS A 112 9.05 7.05 -8.04
N THR A 113 8.68 7.04 -9.31
CA THR A 113 8.47 8.26 -10.10
C THR A 113 7.36 9.12 -9.51
N ALA A 114 6.24 8.52 -9.08
CA ALA A 114 5.15 9.25 -8.44
C ALA A 114 5.59 9.90 -7.12
N LEU A 115 6.27 9.16 -6.23
CA LEU A 115 6.77 9.66 -4.95
C LEU A 115 7.84 10.76 -5.10
N GLN A 116 8.59 10.76 -6.21
CA GLN A 116 9.61 11.77 -6.49
C GLN A 116 9.03 13.04 -7.11
N ASN A 117 8.07 12.90 -8.02
CA ASN A 117 7.65 14.01 -8.88
C ASN A 117 6.28 14.59 -8.51
N MET A 118 5.40 13.81 -7.88
CA MET A 118 4.01 14.19 -7.61
C MET A 118 3.77 14.60 -6.15
N HIS A 119 4.79 14.51 -5.29
CA HIS A 119 4.71 14.88 -3.87
C HIS A 119 3.54 14.24 -3.08
N VAL A 120 3.09 13.06 -3.50
CA VAL A 120 2.08 12.29 -2.74
C VAL A 120 2.68 11.68 -1.48
N ASP A 121 1.87 11.54 -0.43
CA ASP A 121 2.29 10.98 0.86
C ASP A 121 2.58 9.49 0.75
N LYS A 122 1.71 8.76 0.05
CA LYS A 122 1.89 7.34 -0.23
C LYS A 122 1.43 6.98 -1.64
N CYS A 123 2.09 6.00 -2.22
CA CYS A 123 1.72 5.44 -3.52
C CYS A 123 1.66 3.91 -3.43
N PHE A 124 0.50 3.34 -3.77
CA PHE A 124 0.18 1.92 -3.61
C PHE A 124 0.04 1.21 -4.97
N LEU A 125 0.40 -0.07 -5.02
CA LEU A 125 0.21 -0.94 -6.18
C LEU A 125 -0.84 -2.01 -5.87
N PHE A 126 -2.05 -1.81 -6.39
CA PHE A 126 -3.18 -2.70 -6.16
C PHE A 126 -3.52 -3.57 -7.38
N SER A 127 -4.25 -4.64 -7.14
CA SER A 127 -4.65 -5.65 -8.11
C SER A 127 -5.98 -6.29 -7.74
N ASP A 128 -6.64 -6.86 -8.74
CA ASP A 128 -7.90 -7.56 -8.55
C ASP A 128 -7.72 -8.74 -7.56
N GLY A 129 -8.71 -8.96 -6.69
CA GLY A 129 -8.82 -10.19 -5.87
C GLY A 129 -8.23 -10.17 -4.45
N ARG A 130 -7.45 -9.16 -4.07
CA ARG A 130 -6.80 -9.12 -2.73
C ARG A 130 -6.74 -7.75 -2.06
N ASP A 131 -7.01 -6.69 -2.81
CA ASP A 131 -6.87 -5.32 -2.34
C ASP A 131 -8.17 -4.80 -1.75
N PHE A 132 -8.08 -4.18 -0.56
CA PHE A 132 -9.26 -3.74 0.20
C PHE A 132 -10.00 -2.58 -0.44
N ILE A 133 -9.40 -1.93 -1.45
CA ILE A 133 -10.10 -1.02 -2.35
C ILE A 133 -11.30 -1.69 -3.05
N TYR A 134 -11.26 -3.02 -3.22
CA TYR A 134 -12.35 -3.83 -3.77
C TYR A 134 -13.26 -4.34 -2.66
N TYR A 135 -14.54 -3.99 -2.76
CA TYR A 135 -15.55 -4.40 -1.79
C TYR A 135 -15.65 -5.93 -1.61
N PRO A 136 -15.60 -6.78 -2.66
CA PRO A 136 -15.72 -8.22 -2.49
C PRO A 136 -14.66 -8.88 -1.60
N VAL A 137 -13.52 -8.23 -1.35
CA VAL A 137 -12.40 -8.82 -0.61
C VAL A 137 -12.72 -8.91 0.89
N GLN A 138 -13.25 -7.85 1.50
CA GLN A 138 -13.59 -7.82 2.94
C GLN A 138 -14.84 -6.99 3.29
N GLN A 139 -15.70 -6.70 2.31
CA GLN A 139 -16.93 -5.90 2.51
C GLN A 139 -16.66 -4.45 2.99
N ILE A 140 -15.45 -3.95 2.73
CA ILE A 140 -15.00 -2.60 3.16
C ILE A 140 -14.67 -1.68 1.98
N GLY A 141 -14.40 -2.24 0.80
CA GLY A 141 -13.90 -1.50 -0.35
C GLY A 141 -14.90 -0.59 -1.04
N LEU A 142 -14.35 0.26 -1.91
CA LEU A 142 -15.13 1.22 -2.70
C LEU A 142 -15.54 0.65 -4.06
N LEU A 143 -14.84 -0.35 -4.60
CA LEU A 143 -15.00 -0.83 -5.98
C LEU A 143 -15.66 -2.22 -6.06
N SER A 144 -16.49 -2.47 -7.07
CA SER A 144 -17.25 -3.73 -7.23
C SER A 144 -16.52 -4.92 -7.87
N GLY A 145 -15.18 -4.94 -7.85
CA GLY A 145 -14.35 -6.05 -8.33
C GLY A 145 -14.26 -6.18 -9.86
N ALA A 146 -15.39 -6.21 -10.58
CA ALA A 146 -15.42 -6.48 -12.03
C ALA A 146 -15.80 -5.25 -12.88
N ALA A 147 -16.64 -4.35 -12.36
CA ALA A 147 -17.27 -3.31 -13.18
C ALA A 147 -16.61 -1.93 -13.07
N ARG A 148 -15.53 -1.79 -12.29
CA ARG A 148 -14.82 -0.50 -12.09
C ARG A 148 -15.74 0.63 -11.59
N ARG A 149 -16.92 0.26 -11.08
CA ARG A 149 -17.93 1.14 -10.49
C ARG A 149 -17.82 1.07 -8.99
N PHE A 150 -18.35 2.10 -8.34
CA PHE A 150 -18.51 2.02 -6.90
C PHE A 150 -19.45 0.87 -6.53
N PHE A 151 -19.17 0.22 -5.40
CA PHE A 151 -19.95 -0.93 -4.95
C PHE A 151 -21.39 -0.54 -4.57
N TYR A 152 -22.33 -1.37 -5.02
CA TYR A 152 -23.75 -1.25 -4.74
C TYR A 152 -24.34 -2.65 -4.59
N GLN A 153 -24.90 -2.95 -3.41
CA GLN A 153 -25.66 -4.17 -3.19
C GLN A 153 -27.07 -3.82 -2.69
N PRO A 154 -28.12 -4.23 -3.43
CA PRO A 154 -29.48 -4.09 -2.94
C PRO A 154 -29.65 -4.94 -1.68
N ALA A 155 -30.49 -4.46 -0.76
CA ALA A 155 -30.84 -5.19 0.45
C ALA A 155 -31.52 -6.53 0.10
N GLU A 156 -30.80 -7.64 0.23
CA GLU A 156 -31.39 -8.98 0.19
C GLU A 156 -31.48 -9.53 1.62
N ASN A 157 -32.60 -10.19 1.93
CA ASN A 157 -32.81 -10.94 3.18
C ASN A 157 -32.53 -10.16 4.48
N GLY A 158 -33.04 -8.93 4.60
CA GLY A 158 -32.96 -8.15 5.84
C GLY A 158 -31.59 -7.54 6.14
N GLN A 159 -30.62 -7.65 5.24
CA GLN A 159 -29.38 -6.87 5.33
C GLN A 159 -29.62 -5.42 4.89
N SER A 160 -28.85 -4.49 5.47
CA SER A 160 -28.90 -3.09 5.07
C SER A 160 -28.33 -2.91 3.65
N GLU A 161 -28.99 -2.09 2.84
CA GLU A 161 -28.48 -1.69 1.52
C GLU A 161 -27.09 -1.03 1.69
N VAL A 162 -26.07 -1.60 1.05
CA VAL A 162 -24.71 -1.04 1.10
C VAL A 162 -24.47 -0.24 -0.17
N ARG A 163 -24.50 1.08 -0.02
CA ARG A 163 -24.20 2.03 -1.08
C ARG A 163 -23.00 2.87 -0.67
N VAL A 164 -21.90 2.73 -1.40
CA VAL A 164 -20.65 3.44 -1.07
C VAL A 164 -20.49 4.77 -1.82
N ALA A 165 -21.28 4.99 -2.88
CA ALA A 165 -21.30 6.23 -3.66
C ALA A 165 -22.65 6.50 -4.35
N ASP A 166 -22.86 7.74 -4.77
CA ASP A 166 -23.87 8.13 -5.75
C ASP A 166 -23.18 8.76 -6.96
N GLU A 167 -22.97 7.95 -8.01
CA GLU A 167 -22.28 8.38 -9.23
C GLU A 167 -23.03 9.50 -9.98
N ARG A 168 -24.36 9.62 -9.83
CA ARG A 168 -25.14 10.69 -10.45
C ARG A 168 -24.92 12.01 -9.75
N LYS A 169 -24.85 11.97 -8.42
CA LYS A 169 -24.54 13.14 -7.58
C LYS A 169 -23.04 13.41 -7.46
N LYS A 170 -22.18 12.55 -8.02
CA LYS A 170 -20.71 12.60 -7.91
C LYS A 170 -20.25 12.65 -6.45
N ILE A 171 -20.82 11.79 -5.59
CA ILE A 171 -20.46 11.73 -4.16
C ILE A 171 -20.02 10.33 -3.72
N VAL A 172 -19.12 10.26 -2.74
CA VAL A 172 -18.70 9.05 -2.01
C VAL A 172 -19.05 9.22 -0.53
N PHE A 173 -19.56 8.17 0.11
CA PHE A 173 -19.94 8.25 1.52
C PHE A 173 -18.74 8.03 2.44
N GLN A 174 -18.50 9.01 3.33
CA GLN A 174 -17.35 9.05 4.22
C GLN A 174 -17.13 7.77 5.06
N PRO A 175 -18.14 7.14 5.69
CA PRO A 175 -17.87 5.96 6.53
C PRO A 175 -17.28 4.75 5.79
N HIS A 176 -17.54 4.61 4.49
CA HIS A 176 -16.87 3.60 3.66
C HIS A 176 -15.46 4.02 3.30
N PHE A 177 -15.31 5.30 2.99
CA PHE A 177 -14.05 5.90 2.66
C PHE A 177 -13.04 5.81 3.82
N ASP A 178 -13.43 6.18 5.04
CA ASP A 178 -12.62 6.15 6.26
C ASP A 178 -12.07 4.74 6.53
N ARG A 179 -12.86 3.69 6.30
CA ARG A 179 -12.42 2.29 6.49
C ARG A 179 -11.32 1.90 5.51
N VAL A 180 -11.49 2.22 4.23
CA VAL A 180 -10.47 1.95 3.21
C VAL A 180 -9.22 2.78 3.46
N TRP A 181 -9.41 4.05 3.78
CA TRP A 181 -8.34 4.98 4.11
C TRP A 181 -7.50 4.46 5.28
N HIS A 182 -8.14 4.11 6.40
CA HIS A 182 -7.48 3.60 7.60
C HIS A 182 -6.66 2.33 7.31
N TYR A 183 -7.18 1.42 6.49
CA TYR A 183 -6.42 0.24 6.07
C TYR A 183 -5.11 0.64 5.36
N TYR A 184 -5.19 1.47 4.32
CA TYR A 184 -4.01 1.85 3.53
C TYR A 184 -3.05 2.77 4.30
N GLU A 185 -3.57 3.54 5.26
CA GLU A 185 -2.74 4.29 6.19
C GLU A 185 -1.86 3.36 7.03
N HIS A 186 -2.36 2.20 7.46
CA HIS A 186 -1.62 1.26 8.30
C HIS A 186 -1.06 0.03 7.56
N GLU A 187 -1.23 -0.07 6.24
CA GLU A 187 -0.85 -1.27 5.47
C GLU A 187 0.64 -1.61 5.64
N PHE A 188 1.53 -0.61 5.53
CA PHE A 188 2.98 -0.84 5.64
C PHE A 188 3.38 -1.27 7.05
N GLN A 189 2.82 -0.64 8.09
CA GLN A 189 3.06 -1.05 9.48
C GLN A 189 2.59 -2.49 9.71
N THR A 190 1.40 -2.82 9.22
CA THR A 190 0.81 -4.17 9.31
C THR A 190 1.72 -5.21 8.63
N LYS A 191 2.17 -4.93 7.41
CA LYS A 191 3.11 -5.80 6.67
C LYS A 191 4.43 -6.01 7.42
N ILE A 192 4.99 -4.95 8.02
CA ILE A 192 6.24 -5.01 8.81
C ILE A 192 6.04 -5.83 10.10
N ILE A 193 4.94 -5.61 10.84
CA ILE A 193 4.61 -6.38 12.04
C ILE A 193 4.49 -7.87 11.72
N GLU A 194 3.82 -8.20 10.61
CA GLU A 194 3.61 -9.59 10.22
C GLU A 194 4.89 -10.27 9.80
N ILE A 195 5.72 -9.63 8.96
CA ILE A 195 6.98 -10.24 8.54
C ILE A 195 7.94 -10.38 9.73
N ARG A 196 7.96 -9.42 10.66
CA ARG A 196 8.69 -9.51 11.92
C ARG A 196 8.24 -10.72 12.73
N THR A 197 6.93 -10.83 12.95
CA THR A 197 6.34 -11.88 13.80
C THR A 197 6.58 -13.27 13.20
N ASP A 198 6.31 -13.43 11.90
CA ASP A 198 6.50 -14.70 11.21
C ASP A 198 7.98 -15.11 11.19
N LEU A 199 8.89 -14.17 10.94
CA LEU A 199 10.32 -14.43 10.92
C LEU A 199 10.87 -14.80 12.29
N LEU A 200 10.60 -13.98 13.32
CA LEU A 200 11.12 -14.24 14.66
C LEU A 200 10.55 -15.54 15.23
N TYR A 201 9.26 -15.81 15.00
CA TYR A 201 8.66 -17.09 15.38
C TYR A 201 9.33 -18.26 14.65
N PHE A 202 9.50 -18.16 13.33
CA PHE A 202 10.17 -19.21 12.54
C PHE A 202 11.58 -19.51 13.06
N LEU A 203 12.40 -18.47 13.21
CA LEU A 203 13.77 -18.64 13.69
C LEU A 203 13.79 -19.22 15.10
N TRP A 204 12.97 -18.71 16.03
CA TRP A 204 12.86 -19.24 17.39
C TRP A 204 12.57 -20.75 17.40
N THR A 205 11.64 -21.22 16.55
CA THR A 205 11.31 -22.66 16.48
C THR A 205 12.42 -23.54 15.92
N LYS A 206 13.35 -22.97 15.15
CA LYS A 206 14.45 -23.71 14.48
C LYS A 206 15.78 -23.60 15.24
N THR A 207 15.92 -22.60 16.10
CA THR A 207 17.19 -22.31 16.81
C THR A 207 17.16 -22.76 18.27
N PHE A 208 15.99 -23.10 18.82
CA PHE A 208 15.84 -23.54 20.20
C PHE A 208 15.81 -25.08 20.33
N PRO A 209 16.46 -25.69 21.35
CA PRO A 209 17.36 -25.11 22.35
C PRO A 209 18.84 -25.19 21.91
N GLY A 210 19.54 -24.06 21.88
CA GLY A 210 20.99 -24.03 21.67
C GLY A 210 21.47 -22.68 21.15
N ASP A 211 21.80 -21.78 22.07
CA ASP A 211 22.42 -20.50 21.69
C ASP A 211 23.87 -20.74 21.26
N GLN A 212 24.13 -20.57 19.97
CA GLN A 212 25.42 -20.83 19.36
C GLN A 212 25.65 -19.84 18.23
N ILE A 213 26.88 -19.75 17.75
CA ILE A 213 27.22 -18.96 16.57
C ILE A 213 26.87 -19.78 15.33
N TRP A 214 26.16 -19.19 14.38
CA TRP A 214 25.83 -19.80 13.09
C TRP A 214 26.56 -19.08 11.96
N SER A 215 27.02 -19.85 10.98
CA SER A 215 27.48 -19.31 9.71
C SER A 215 26.29 -18.80 8.88
N ALA A 216 26.57 -17.91 7.91
CA ALA A 216 25.56 -17.43 6.97
C ALA A 216 24.93 -18.58 6.14
N GLN A 217 25.68 -19.66 5.89
CA GLN A 217 25.17 -20.85 5.22
C GLN A 217 24.11 -21.56 6.06
N GLN A 218 24.31 -21.70 7.38
CA GLN A 218 23.32 -22.32 8.26
C GLN A 218 22.00 -21.55 8.30
N PHE A 219 22.04 -20.21 8.31
CA PHE A 219 20.84 -19.38 8.19
C PHE A 219 20.12 -19.57 6.85
N GLN A 220 20.87 -19.74 5.76
CA GLN A 220 20.30 -20.01 4.44
C GLN A 220 19.67 -21.40 4.34
N ASP A 221 20.31 -22.39 4.94
CA ASP A 221 19.87 -23.78 4.92
C ASP A 221 18.52 -23.96 5.61
N LEU A 222 18.16 -23.12 6.59
CA LEU A 222 16.82 -23.09 7.20
C LEU A 222 15.71 -23.00 6.14
N PHE A 223 15.88 -22.11 5.17
CA PHE A 223 14.89 -21.90 4.12
C PHE A 223 15.03 -22.88 2.95
N GLN A 224 16.07 -23.71 2.92
CA GLN A 224 16.29 -24.74 1.89
C GLN A 224 15.79 -26.11 2.35
N ALA A 225 16.14 -26.51 3.58
CA ALA A 225 15.68 -27.75 4.20
C ALA A 225 14.15 -27.80 4.30
N ASP A 226 13.53 -26.66 4.63
CA ASP A 226 12.09 -26.56 4.84
C ASP A 226 11.28 -26.23 3.57
N ARG A 227 11.91 -26.14 2.38
CA ARG A 227 11.15 -25.90 1.13
C ARG A 227 10.09 -26.97 0.85
N ASN A 228 10.28 -28.15 1.44
CA ASN A 228 9.38 -29.29 1.33
C ASN A 228 8.40 -29.42 2.51
N GLU A 229 8.59 -28.68 3.62
CA GLU A 229 7.84 -28.93 4.87
C GLU A 229 6.51 -28.16 4.98
N THR A 230 6.44 -26.86 4.62
CA THR A 230 5.14 -26.14 4.63
C THR A 230 5.05 -24.99 3.62
N GLU A 231 3.85 -24.79 3.04
CA GLU A 231 3.52 -23.62 2.19
C GLU A 231 3.85 -22.29 2.91
N LYS A 232 3.64 -22.23 4.23
CA LYS A 232 3.88 -21.04 5.06
C LYS A 232 5.35 -20.61 5.10
N ILE A 233 6.29 -21.53 5.36
CA ILE A 233 7.73 -21.21 5.41
C ILE A 233 8.22 -20.75 4.03
N ARG A 234 7.75 -21.41 2.97
CA ARG A 234 8.04 -20.99 1.60
C ARG A 234 7.56 -19.56 1.34
N MET A 235 6.34 -19.21 1.75
CA MET A 235 5.80 -17.87 1.57
C MET A 235 6.54 -16.82 2.41
N LEU A 236 6.95 -17.15 3.63
CA LEU A 236 7.81 -16.31 4.46
C LEU A 236 9.12 -15.99 3.73
N TYR A 237 9.81 -17.00 3.20
CA TYR A 237 11.04 -16.79 2.42
C TYR A 237 10.84 -15.87 1.22
N LEU A 238 9.75 -16.08 0.45
CA LEU A 238 9.44 -15.23 -0.70
C LEU A 238 9.12 -13.79 -0.29
N ARG A 239 8.44 -13.59 0.85
CA ARG A 239 8.15 -12.25 1.40
C ARG A 239 9.41 -11.55 1.87
N ILE A 240 10.34 -12.25 2.54
CA ILE A 240 11.64 -11.69 2.93
C ILE A 240 12.43 -11.32 1.67
N LYS A 241 12.52 -12.23 0.70
CA LYS A 241 13.20 -11.98 -0.58
C LYS A 241 12.59 -10.76 -1.30
N ASN A 242 11.27 -10.61 -1.25
CA ASN A 242 10.60 -9.43 -1.79
C ASN A 242 10.88 -8.17 -0.98
N LEU A 243 10.81 -8.20 0.36
CA LEU A 243 11.14 -7.07 1.23
C LEU A 243 12.56 -6.54 0.96
N LEU A 244 13.51 -7.39 0.58
CA LEU A 244 14.89 -7.00 0.37
C LEU A 244 15.23 -6.61 -1.09
N ASP A 245 14.27 -6.58 -2.01
CA ASP A 245 14.56 -6.69 -3.44
C ASP A 245 15.53 -5.62 -4.02
N LYS A 246 16.78 -6.04 -4.24
CA LYS A 246 17.80 -5.45 -5.14
C LYS A 246 18.41 -6.55 -6.02
N ARG A 247 19.28 -7.38 -5.44
CA ARG A 247 20.01 -8.45 -6.14
C ARG A 247 19.23 -9.77 -6.24
N PHE A 248 18.25 -9.97 -5.35
CA PHE A 248 17.51 -11.22 -5.21
C PHE A 248 16.07 -11.07 -5.69
N LYS A 249 15.89 -10.63 -6.94
CA LYS A 249 14.56 -10.48 -7.54
C LYS A 249 13.79 -11.80 -7.50
N LEU A 250 12.50 -11.70 -7.18
CA LEU A 250 11.60 -12.84 -7.34
C LEU A 250 11.54 -13.23 -8.84
N THR A 251 11.66 -14.53 -9.12
CA THR A 251 11.39 -15.09 -10.45
C THR A 251 9.89 -14.95 -10.77
N GLN A 252 9.52 -15.12 -12.04
CA GLN A 252 8.09 -15.07 -12.42
C GLN A 252 7.26 -16.15 -11.73
N ASP A 253 7.82 -17.35 -11.58
CA ASP A 253 7.19 -18.46 -10.86
C ASP A 253 7.00 -18.15 -9.36
N GLU A 254 8.03 -17.58 -8.71
CA GLU A 254 7.93 -17.17 -7.31
C GLU A 254 6.89 -16.05 -7.12
N LYS A 255 6.83 -15.09 -8.04
CA LYS A 255 5.78 -14.05 -8.03
C LYS A 255 4.40 -14.67 -8.20
N GLY A 256 4.23 -15.60 -9.13
CA GLY A 256 2.97 -16.30 -9.36
C GLY A 256 2.49 -17.04 -8.12
N LYS A 257 3.40 -17.70 -7.40
CA LYS A 257 3.10 -18.39 -6.12
C LYS A 257 2.67 -17.43 -5.02
N LEU A 258 3.38 -16.31 -4.88
CA LEU A 258 3.01 -15.29 -3.90
C LEU A 258 1.63 -14.70 -4.23
N ILE A 259 1.36 -14.38 -5.50
CA ILE A 259 0.06 -13.86 -5.96
C ILE A 259 -1.08 -14.86 -5.69
N ALA A 260 -0.91 -16.13 -6.03
CA ALA A 260 -1.93 -17.15 -5.76
C ALA A 260 -2.21 -17.31 -4.26
N TRP A 261 -1.17 -17.18 -3.42
CA TRP A 261 -1.33 -17.21 -1.97
C TRP A 261 -2.03 -15.94 -1.44
N GLU A 262 -1.69 -14.77 -1.97
CA GLU A 262 -2.36 -13.50 -1.66
C GLU A 262 -3.87 -13.54 -2.00
N GLU A 263 -4.24 -14.11 -3.14
CA GLU A 263 -5.65 -14.30 -3.54
C GLU A 263 -6.38 -15.23 -2.58
N LYS A 264 -5.76 -16.37 -2.22
CA LYS A 264 -6.30 -17.33 -1.24
C LYS A 264 -6.50 -16.72 0.15
N GLN A 265 -5.60 -15.82 0.57
CA GLN A 265 -5.66 -15.16 1.87
C GLN A 265 -6.42 -13.83 1.83
N GLN A 266 -6.85 -13.37 0.65
CA GLN A 266 -7.48 -12.07 0.44
C GLN A 266 -6.66 -10.91 1.04
N LYS A 267 -5.34 -10.91 0.80
CA LYS A 267 -4.40 -9.99 1.43
C LYS A 267 -3.17 -9.73 0.57
N SER A 268 -2.63 -8.51 0.64
CA SER A 268 -1.39 -8.12 -0.02
C SER A 268 -0.16 -8.48 0.84
N PHE A 269 0.77 -9.25 0.28
CA PHE A 269 2.04 -9.67 0.87
C PHE A 269 3.26 -9.17 0.09
N VAL A 270 3.08 -8.64 -1.12
CA VAL A 270 4.13 -7.96 -1.89
C VAL A 270 4.48 -6.62 -1.24
N PHE A 271 5.78 -6.33 -1.17
CA PHE A 271 6.39 -5.15 -0.56
C PHE A 271 6.92 -4.13 -1.57
N ASP A 272 6.68 -4.26 -2.88
CA ASP A 272 7.31 -3.38 -3.87
C ASP A 272 6.94 -1.91 -3.72
N ASP A 273 5.66 -1.60 -3.57
CA ASP A 273 5.22 -0.26 -3.15
C ASP A 273 5.76 0.12 -1.77
N CYS A 274 5.62 -0.75 -0.77
CA CYS A 274 6.07 -0.51 0.60
C CYS A 274 7.56 -0.12 0.65
N ARG A 275 8.44 -0.78 -0.11
CA ARG A 275 9.88 -0.47 -0.18
C ARG A 275 10.10 0.94 -0.73
N GLU A 276 9.49 1.26 -1.87
CA GLU A 276 9.67 2.59 -2.48
C GLU A 276 9.19 3.70 -1.54
N ASN A 277 8.04 3.50 -0.86
CA ASN A 277 7.54 4.42 0.16
C ASN A 277 8.53 4.56 1.33
N MET A 278 8.99 3.46 1.94
CA MET A 278 9.95 3.49 3.05
C MET A 278 11.27 4.17 2.68
N THR A 279 11.74 4.01 1.44
CA THR A 279 12.97 4.66 0.97
C THR A 279 12.83 6.17 0.75
N ARG A 280 11.59 6.69 0.65
CA ARG A 280 11.33 8.11 0.44
C ARG A 280 11.11 8.89 1.73
N LEU A 281 10.52 8.25 2.74
CA LEU A 281 10.15 8.86 4.01
C LEU A 281 11.40 9.17 4.86
N LYS A 282 11.51 10.43 5.31
CA LYS A 282 12.62 10.90 6.15
C LYS A 282 12.59 10.15 7.48
N GLY A 283 13.74 9.75 8.00
CA GLY A 283 13.84 8.93 9.22
C GLY A 283 13.56 7.44 8.99
N VAL A 284 12.53 7.08 8.22
CA VAL A 284 12.20 5.68 7.88
C VAL A 284 13.30 5.03 7.05
N ARG A 285 13.81 5.75 6.03
CA ARG A 285 14.80 5.22 5.08
C ARG A 285 16.02 4.60 5.77
N SER A 286 16.63 5.30 6.71
CA SER A 286 17.87 4.82 7.36
C SER A 286 17.61 3.60 8.24
N LYS A 287 16.46 3.55 8.94
CA LYS A 287 16.06 2.37 9.72
C LYS A 287 15.81 1.16 8.82
N TYR A 288 15.14 1.39 7.68
CA TYR A 288 14.92 0.35 6.69
C TYR A 288 16.23 -0.15 6.07
N GLU A 289 17.18 0.74 5.73
CA GLU A 289 18.48 0.36 5.17
C GLU A 289 19.32 -0.48 6.16
N ILE A 290 19.31 -0.14 7.46
CA ILE A 290 19.99 -0.93 8.51
C ILE A 290 19.41 -2.34 8.60
N LEU A 291 18.08 -2.45 8.73
CA LEU A 291 17.40 -3.74 8.79
C LEU A 291 17.64 -4.55 7.51
N HIS A 292 17.55 -3.89 6.35
CA HIS A 292 17.77 -4.48 5.04
C HIS A 292 19.16 -5.10 4.94
N ASP A 293 20.21 -4.35 5.23
CA ASP A 293 21.60 -4.82 5.13
C ASP A 293 21.86 -5.99 6.09
N LYS A 294 21.35 -5.91 7.33
CA LYS A 294 21.47 -6.99 8.32
C LYS A 294 20.81 -8.29 7.83
N MET A 295 19.56 -8.20 7.37
CA MET A 295 18.83 -9.36 6.85
C MET A 295 19.48 -9.93 5.58
N MET A 296 20.01 -9.06 4.71
CA MET A 296 20.74 -9.48 3.51
C MET A 296 21.98 -10.29 3.87
N HIS A 297 22.77 -9.82 4.83
CA HIS A 297 23.97 -10.53 5.28
C HIS A 297 23.66 -11.85 5.97
N LEU A 298 22.58 -11.92 6.76
CA LEU A 298 22.19 -13.16 7.44
C LEU A 298 21.62 -14.20 6.47
N PHE A 299 20.72 -13.81 5.57
CA PHE A 299 19.89 -14.77 4.83
C PHE A 299 20.28 -14.95 3.36
N PHE A 300 21.14 -14.11 2.79
CA PHE A 300 21.39 -14.14 1.33
C PHE A 300 22.87 -13.97 0.93
N ASP A 301 23.76 -13.65 1.86
CA ASP A 301 25.19 -13.54 1.60
C ASP A 301 25.97 -14.65 2.31
N ALA A 302 26.11 -15.80 1.64
CA ALA A 302 26.78 -16.98 2.22
C ALA A 302 28.25 -16.75 2.57
N LYS A 303 28.86 -15.69 2.02
CA LYS A 303 30.26 -15.32 2.28
C LYS A 303 30.41 -14.27 3.37
N SER A 304 29.30 -13.79 3.94
CA SER A 304 29.33 -12.78 4.98
C SER A 304 29.84 -13.38 6.29
N SER A 305 30.86 -12.75 6.88
CA SER A 305 31.28 -13.04 8.25
C SER A 305 30.34 -12.43 9.30
N TYR A 306 29.33 -11.65 8.90
CA TYR A 306 28.40 -10.99 9.80
C TYR A 306 27.68 -11.96 10.75
N ALA A 307 27.23 -13.11 10.22
CA ALA A 307 26.54 -14.12 11.00
C ALA A 307 27.41 -14.69 12.14
N GLU A 308 28.73 -14.76 11.93
CA GLU A 308 29.68 -15.36 12.87
C GLU A 308 30.12 -14.40 14.00
N GLN A 309 29.70 -13.14 13.95
CA GLN A 309 30.08 -12.13 14.95
C GLN A 309 29.32 -12.25 16.27
N LYS A 310 28.16 -12.92 16.26
CA LYS A 310 27.24 -13.01 17.38
C LYS A 310 26.58 -14.39 17.41
N THR A 311 26.06 -14.73 18.57
CA THR A 311 25.18 -15.90 18.72
C THR A 311 23.85 -15.66 17.99
N VAL A 312 23.12 -16.74 17.70
CA VAL A 312 21.82 -16.64 17.04
C VAL A 312 20.83 -15.81 17.86
N ASN A 313 20.77 -15.98 19.18
CA ASN A 313 19.84 -15.19 20.00
C ASN A 313 20.18 -13.70 20.00
N GLU A 314 21.46 -13.35 19.95
CA GLU A 314 21.88 -11.95 19.80
C GLU A 314 21.44 -11.37 18.45
N HIS A 315 21.57 -12.11 17.35
CA HIS A 315 21.03 -11.70 16.04
C HIS A 315 19.50 -11.56 16.05
N LEU A 316 18.77 -12.44 16.76
CA LEU A 316 17.32 -12.34 16.90
C LEU A 316 16.90 -11.08 17.66
N ARG A 317 17.58 -10.76 18.77
CA ARG A 317 17.34 -9.53 19.54
C ARG A 317 17.64 -8.29 18.70
N ASP A 318 18.75 -8.30 17.99
CA ASP A 318 19.15 -7.24 17.06
C ASP A 318 18.09 -7.01 15.98
N LEU A 319 17.60 -8.08 15.33
CA LEU A 319 16.55 -7.99 14.33
C LEU A 319 15.25 -7.43 14.93
N GLN A 320 14.86 -7.89 16.12
CA GLN A 320 13.69 -7.38 16.82
C GLN A 320 13.81 -5.87 17.05
N ILE A 321 14.93 -5.41 17.60
CA ILE A 321 15.20 -3.98 17.83
C ILE A 321 15.13 -3.18 16.53
N ASP A 322 15.72 -3.68 15.44
CA ASP A 322 15.70 -2.98 14.15
C ASP A 322 14.30 -2.91 13.53
N PHE A 323 13.49 -3.96 13.68
CA PHE A 323 12.08 -3.91 13.30
C PHE A 323 11.28 -2.92 14.15
N ASP A 324 11.49 -2.89 15.47
CA ASP A 324 10.80 -1.97 16.38
C ASP A 324 11.16 -0.52 16.04
N ASN A 325 12.44 -0.24 15.79
CA ASN A 325 12.92 1.05 15.34
C ASN A 325 12.31 1.47 13.99
N LEU A 326 12.16 0.53 13.05
CA LEU A 326 11.51 0.79 11.76
C LEU A 326 10.02 1.12 11.95
N LEU A 327 9.31 0.38 12.79
CA LEU A 327 7.89 0.60 13.07
C LEU A 327 7.64 1.96 13.70
N LEU A 328 8.43 2.34 14.71
CA LEU A 328 8.37 3.66 15.33
C LEU A 328 8.59 4.77 14.30
N ALA A 329 9.60 4.63 13.43
CA ALA A 329 9.85 5.63 12.38
C ALA A 329 8.69 5.74 11.39
N VAL A 330 8.04 4.62 11.03
CA VAL A 330 6.86 4.63 10.14
C VAL A 330 5.67 5.32 10.83
N GLU A 331 5.46 5.07 12.12
CA GLU A 331 4.41 5.72 12.91
C GLU A 331 4.62 7.24 13.03
N GLU A 332 5.84 7.68 13.35
CA GLU A 332 6.20 9.10 13.41
C GLU A 332 6.04 9.80 12.07
N SER A 333 6.22 9.09 10.94
CA SER A 333 6.00 9.63 9.60
C SER A 333 4.53 9.92 9.27
N HIS A 334 3.58 9.51 10.10
CA HIS A 334 2.15 9.81 9.93
C HIS A 334 1.70 11.07 10.69
N VAL A 335 2.56 11.59 11.58
CA VAL A 335 2.30 12.74 12.44
C VAL A 335 2.91 14.04 11.89
N GLN A 336 3.89 13.93 10.98
CA GLN A 336 4.51 15.05 10.27
C GLN A 336 3.73 15.39 8.99
#